data_AF-A0ABD3VFX7-F1
#
_entry.id   AF-A0ABD3VFX7-F1
#
_cell.length_a   1.000
_cell.length_b   1.000
_cell.length_c   1.000
_cell.angle_alpha   90.00
_cell.angle_beta   90.00
_cell.angle_gamma   90.00
#
_symmetry.space_group_name_H-M   'P 1'
#
loop_
_entity.id
_entity.type
_entity.pdbx_description
1 polymer ?
#
loop_
_entity_poly.entity_id
_entity_poly.type
_entity_poly.pdbx_seq_one_letter_code
_entity_poly.pdbx_strand_id
1 'polypeptide(L)'
;MSSFKDLVDLGKQFGYEGETLRKFVQEEQARERDQRVKERDIEREKNELQIAFEREKNELQIAFEREKIVLEKEKIVFKGIKIELEKQASREKIELEQQASRERIELENINMEKEHKRKCKLLEAKKDGQ
;
A
#
# COMPACT_ATOMS: atom_id res chain seq x y z
N MET A 1 2.37 -26.08 -47.92
CA MET A 1 1.49 -27.23 -48.20
C MET A 1 2.07 -27.97 -49.36
N SER A 2 2.46 -29.23 -49.14
CA SER A 2 2.86 -30.11 -50.25
C SER A 2 1.61 -30.51 -51.00
N SER A 3 1.59 -30.35 -52.32
CA SER A 3 0.44 -30.73 -53.12
C SER A 3 0.26 -32.26 -53.15
N PHE A 4 -0.94 -32.73 -53.49
CA PHE A 4 -1.18 -34.16 -53.69
C PHE A 4 -0.18 -34.77 -54.68
N LYS A 5 0.20 -33.99 -55.71
CA LYS A 5 1.21 -34.40 -56.69
C LYS A 5 2.59 -34.58 -56.05
N ASP A 6 3.00 -33.66 -55.18
CA ASP A 6 4.28 -33.73 -54.47
C ASP A 6 4.34 -34.94 -53.54
N LEU A 7 3.24 -35.25 -52.84
CA LEU A 7 3.16 -36.44 -51.96
C LEU A 7 3.18 -37.75 -52.74
N VAL A 8 2.53 -37.79 -53.90
CA VAL A 8 2.55 -38.96 -54.81
C VAL A 8 3.95 -39.18 -55.39
N ASP A 9 4.61 -38.12 -55.84
CA ASP A 9 5.96 -38.19 -56.39
C ASP A 9 6.99 -38.59 -55.32
N LEU A 10 6.85 -38.06 -54.10
CA LEU A 10 7.66 -38.46 -52.94
C LEU A 10 7.46 -39.93 -52.56
N GLY A 11 6.21 -40.40 -52.51
CA GLY A 11 5.92 -41.79 -52.20
C GLY A 11 6.50 -42.76 -53.23
N LYS A 12 6.46 -42.40 -54.52
CA LYS A 12 7.12 -43.18 -55.58
C LYS A 12 8.64 -43.18 -55.46
N GLN A 13 9.26 -42.06 -55.06
CA GLN A 13 10.70 -42.01 -54.78
C GLN A 13 11.12 -42.95 -53.65
N PHE A 14 10.25 -43.16 -52.66
CA PHE A 14 10.45 -44.14 -51.58
C PHE A 14 10.05 -45.58 -51.97
N GLY A 15 9.66 -45.83 -53.22
CA GLY A 15 9.32 -47.16 -53.73
C GLY A 15 7.90 -47.62 -53.39
N TYR A 16 7.01 -46.73 -52.93
CA TYR A 16 5.61 -47.06 -52.71
C TYR A 16 4.82 -47.08 -54.03
N GLU A 17 4.02 -48.12 -54.22
CA GLU A 17 3.17 -48.29 -55.40
C GLU A 17 1.75 -48.77 -55.04
N GLY A 18 0.81 -48.57 -55.96
CA GLY A 18 -0.55 -49.09 -55.84
C GLY A 18 -1.25 -48.68 -54.54
N GLU A 19 -1.62 -49.66 -53.72
CA GLU A 19 -2.32 -49.44 -52.45
C GLU A 19 -1.41 -48.86 -51.36
N THR A 20 -0.13 -49.22 -51.33
CA THR A 20 0.84 -48.70 -50.35
C THR A 20 1.08 -47.20 -50.55
N LEU A 21 1.14 -46.76 -51.81
CA LEU A 21 1.24 -45.33 -52.14
C LEU A 21 0.00 -44.55 -51.69
N ARG A 22 -1.21 -45.13 -51.84
CA ARG A 22 -2.43 -44.47 -51.35
C ARG A 22 -2.41 -44.32 -49.82
N LYS A 23 -2.00 -45.36 -49.10
CA LYS A 23 -1.89 -45.32 -47.63
C LYS A 23 -0.88 -44.27 -47.18
N PHE A 24 0.31 -44.23 -47.80
CA PHE A 24 1.33 -43.22 -47.53
C PHE A 24 0.78 -41.79 -47.67
N VAL A 25 0.14 -41.47 -48.81
CA VAL A 25 -0.40 -40.13 -49.06
C VAL A 25 -1.49 -39.78 -48.05
N GLN A 26 -2.37 -40.72 -47.70
CA GLN A 26 -3.42 -40.51 -46.70
C GLN A 26 -2.85 -40.26 -45.30
N GLU A 27 -1.83 -41.02 -44.90
CA GLU A 27 -1.14 -40.84 -43.62
C GLU A 27 -0.39 -39.52 -43.52
N GLU A 28 0.30 -39.08 -44.59
CA GLU A 28 0.95 -37.77 -44.61
C GLU A 28 -0.07 -36.63 -44.53
N GLN A 29 -1.18 -36.71 -45.26
CA GLN A 29 -2.26 -35.72 -45.17
C GLN A 29 -2.95 -35.72 -43.79
N ALA A 30 -3.05 -36.87 -43.13
CA ALA A 30 -3.55 -36.95 -41.75
C ALA A 30 -2.56 -36.29 -40.78
N ARG A 31 -1.26 -36.60 -40.88
CA ARG A 31 -0.21 -35.97 -40.07
C ARG A 31 -0.17 -34.45 -40.25
N GLU A 32 -0.27 -33.94 -41.48
CA GLU A 32 -0.31 -32.50 -41.75
C GLU A 32 -1.57 -31.83 -41.15
N ARG A 33 -2.71 -32.52 -41.11
CA ARG A 33 -3.92 -31.99 -40.46
C ARG A 33 -3.77 -31.95 -38.94
N ASP A 34 -3.26 -33.02 -38.35
CA ASP A 34 -3.03 -33.10 -36.90
C ASP A 34 -2.02 -32.06 -36.43
N GLN A 35 -0.95 -31.85 -37.20
CA GLN A 35 0.04 -30.82 -36.90
C GLN A 35 -0.57 -29.41 -36.95
N ARG A 36 -1.41 -29.11 -37.94
CA ARG A 36 -2.16 -27.84 -38.02
C ARG A 36 -3.15 -27.64 -36.87
N VAL A 37 -3.73 -28.72 -36.35
CA VAL A 37 -4.58 -28.63 -35.14
C VAL A 37 -3.73 -28.24 -33.95
N LYS A 38 -2.61 -28.95 -33.71
CA LYS A 38 -1.68 -28.65 -32.62
C LYS A 38 -1.14 -27.22 -32.68
N GLU A 39 -0.75 -26.75 -33.86
CA GLU A 39 -0.25 -25.39 -34.05
C GLU A 39 -1.31 -24.34 -33.69
N ARG A 40 -2.57 -24.55 -34.09
CA ARG A 40 -3.68 -23.67 -33.73
C ARG A 40 -3.98 -23.70 -32.23
N ASP A 41 -3.89 -24.86 -31.60
CA ASP A 41 -4.12 -24.98 -30.16
C ASP A 41 -3.02 -24.26 -29.37
N ILE A 42 -1.76 -24.41 -29.77
CA ILE A 42 -0.63 -23.66 -29.21
C ILE A 42 -0.81 -22.15 -29.40
N GLU A 43 -1.24 -21.72 -30.58
CA GLU A 43 -1.46 -20.30 -30.87
C GLU A 43 -2.59 -19.71 -30.01
N ARG A 44 -3.67 -20.46 -29.81
CA ARG A 44 -4.76 -20.08 -28.90
C ARG A 44 -4.26 -19.96 -27.46
N GLU A 45 -3.55 -20.98 -26.97
CA GLU A 45 -3.01 -20.98 -25.62
C GLU A 45 -2.05 -19.81 -25.39
N LYS A 46 -1.18 -19.52 -26.37
CA LYS A 46 -0.30 -18.35 -26.34
C LYS A 46 -1.08 -17.04 -26.23
N ASN A 47 -2.14 -16.88 -27.01
CA ASN A 47 -2.97 -15.67 -26.98
C ASN A 47 -3.72 -15.55 -25.65
N GLU A 48 -4.25 -16.65 -25.11
CA GLU A 48 -4.93 -16.67 -23.81
C GLU A 48 -3.97 -16.30 -22.68
N LEU A 49 -2.76 -16.85 -22.69
CA LEU A 49 -1.71 -16.51 -21.72
C LEU A 49 -1.29 -15.05 -21.81
N GLN A 50 -1.16 -14.51 -23.03
CA GLN A 50 -0.84 -13.09 -23.21
C GLN A 50 -1.94 -12.19 -22.64
N ILE A 51 -3.22 -12.52 -22.91
CA ILE A 51 -4.36 -11.79 -22.36
C ILE A 51 -4.37 -11.87 -20.83
N ALA A 52 -4.14 -13.05 -20.26
CA ALA A 52 -4.11 -13.25 -18.82
C ALA A 52 -3.00 -12.42 -18.17
N PHE A 53 -1.79 -12.44 -18.75
CA PHE A 53 -0.66 -11.65 -18.29
C PHE A 53 -0.94 -10.13 -18.34
N GLU A 54 -1.51 -9.64 -19.43
CA GLU A 54 -1.86 -8.22 -19.57
C GLU A 54 -2.93 -7.79 -18.56
N ARG A 55 -3.92 -8.66 -18.27
CA ARG A 55 -4.92 -8.42 -17.23
C ARG A 55 -4.28 -8.34 -15.84
N GLU A 56 -3.47 -9.33 -15.47
CA GLU A 56 -2.80 -9.37 -14.17
C GLU A 56 -1.89 -8.16 -13.97
N LYS A 57 -1.13 -7.79 -15.01
CA LYS A 57 -0.30 -6.58 -14.99
C LYS A 57 -1.11 -5.32 -14.70
N ASN A 58 -2.27 -5.16 -15.36
CA ASN A 58 -3.14 -4.01 -15.17
C ASN A 58 -3.77 -4.00 -13.77
N GLU A 59 -4.19 -5.17 -13.27
CA GLU A 59 -4.74 -5.32 -11.92
C GLU A 59 -3.72 -4.93 -10.85
N LEU A 60 -2.48 -5.39 -10.99
CA LEU A 60 -1.37 -5.03 -10.09
C LEU A 60 -1.08 -3.53 -10.13
N GLN A 61 -1.10 -2.91 -11.32
CA GLN A 61 -0.90 -1.48 -11.44
C GLN A 61 -2.00 -0.69 -10.70
N ILE A 62 -3.26 -1.10 -10.87
CA ILE A 62 -4.39 -0.48 -10.17
C ILE A 62 -4.26 -0.65 -8.65
N ALA A 63 -3.89 -1.85 -8.19
CA ALA A 63 -3.69 -2.12 -6.76
C ALA A 63 -2.60 -1.22 -6.16
N PHE A 64 -1.47 -1.08 -6.85
CA PHE A 64 -0.37 -0.22 -6.43
C PHE A 64 -0.78 1.26 -6.33
N GLU A 65 -1.50 1.77 -7.33
CA GLU A 65 -1.98 3.16 -7.32
C GLU A 65 -2.98 3.42 -6.18
N ARG A 66 -3.85 2.45 -5.90
CA ARG A 66 -4.78 2.52 -4.77
C ARG A 66 -4.04 2.55 -3.44
N GLU A 67 -3.04 1.71 -3.26
CA GLU A 67 -2.26 1.64 -2.03
C GLU A 67 -1.48 2.95 -1.79
N LYS A 68 -0.92 3.52 -2.86
CA LYS A 68 -0.27 4.84 -2.80
C LYS A 68 -1.22 5.93 -2.28
N ILE A 69 -2.47 5.94 -2.74
CA ILE A 69 -3.49 6.90 -2.27
C ILE A 69 -3.81 6.68 -0.79
N VAL A 70 -3.91 5.43 -0.33
CA VAL A 70 -4.17 5.12 1.08
C VAL A 70 -3.04 5.65 1.95
N LEU A 71 -1.79 5.35 1.61
CA LEU A 71 -0.61 5.82 2.35
C LEU A 71 -0.54 7.35 2.41
N GLU A 72 -0.89 8.03 1.33
CA GLU A 72 -0.91 9.49 1.29
C GLU A 72 -1.99 10.08 2.21
N LYS A 73 -3.18 9.46 2.27
CA LYS A 73 -4.25 9.82 3.22
C LYS A 73 -3.83 9.58 4.66
N GLU A 74 -3.24 8.44 4.97
CA GLU A 74 -2.75 8.11 6.32
C GLU A 74 -1.71 9.12 6.79
N LYS A 75 -0.80 9.54 5.90
CA LYS A 75 0.18 10.58 6.21
C LYS A 75 -0.45 11.92 6.60
N ILE A 76 -1.53 12.31 5.92
CA ILE A 76 -2.30 13.52 6.25
C ILE A 76 -2.95 13.38 7.63
N VAL A 77 -3.60 12.25 7.89
CA VAL A 77 -4.23 11.97 9.19
C VAL A 77 -3.19 12.00 10.32
N PHE A 78 -2.07 11.32 10.15
CA PHE A 78 -1.00 11.29 11.15
C PHE A 78 -0.43 12.69 11.43
N LYS A 79 -0.25 13.50 10.38
CA LYS A 79 0.15 14.91 10.54
C LYS A 79 -0.88 15.70 11.35
N GLY A 80 -2.17 15.48 11.10
CA GLY A 80 -3.26 16.10 11.88
C GLY A 80 -3.21 15.70 13.36
N ILE A 81 -3.07 14.41 13.66
CA ILE A 81 -2.93 13.89 15.03
C ILE A 81 -1.73 14.52 15.72
N LYS A 82 -0.58 14.59 15.04
CA LYS A 82 0.63 15.20 15.59
C LYS A 82 0.40 16.65 16.00
N ILE A 83 -0.21 17.46 15.13
CA ILE A 83 -0.52 18.86 15.41
C ILE A 83 -1.45 18.98 16.63
N GLU A 84 -2.45 18.10 16.74
CA GLU A 84 -3.40 18.15 17.85
C GLU A 84 -2.74 17.81 19.19
N LEU A 85 -1.85 16.81 19.21
CA LEU A 85 -1.06 16.47 20.40
C LEU A 85 -0.13 17.61 20.82
N GLU A 86 0.54 18.27 19.87
CA GLU A 86 1.39 19.43 20.14
C GLU A 86 0.60 20.60 20.75
N LYS A 87 -0.63 20.83 20.25
CA LYS A 87 -1.54 21.85 20.82
C LYS A 87 -1.97 21.48 22.23
N GLN A 88 -2.33 20.22 22.47
CA GLN A 88 -2.75 19.77 23.79
C GLN A 88 -1.61 19.94 24.81
N ALA A 89 -0.40 19.49 24.48
CA ALA A 89 0.76 19.65 25.34
C ALA A 89 1.07 21.13 25.63
N SER A 90 0.91 22.00 24.63
CA SER A 90 1.09 23.45 24.80
C SER A 90 0.05 24.06 25.75
N ARG A 91 -1.21 23.61 25.67
CA ARG A 91 -2.28 24.05 26.58
C ARG A 91 -2.01 23.58 28.01
N GLU A 92 -1.69 22.30 28.20
CA GLU A 92 -1.38 21.74 29.52
C GLU A 92 -0.20 22.48 30.17
N LYS A 93 0.84 22.81 29.39
CA LYS A 93 1.97 23.60 29.89
C LYS A 93 1.53 24.98 30.39
N ILE A 94 0.72 25.69 29.61
CA ILE A 94 0.21 27.02 29.98
C ILE A 94 -0.65 26.93 31.24
N GLU A 95 -1.51 25.92 31.35
CA GLU A 95 -2.37 25.72 32.52
C GLU A 95 -1.55 25.47 33.79
N LEU A 96 -0.53 24.61 33.72
CA LEU A 96 0.38 24.36 34.85
C LEU A 96 1.15 25.62 35.26
N GLU A 97 1.65 26.40 34.30
CA GLU A 97 2.35 27.67 34.59
C GLU A 97 1.42 28.70 35.26
N GLN A 98 0.16 28.79 34.81
CA GLN A 98 -0.84 29.65 35.43
C GLN A 98 -1.20 29.21 36.85
N GLN A 99 -1.38 27.90 37.06
CA GLN A 99 -1.65 27.36 38.38
C GLN A 99 -0.50 27.66 39.34
N ALA A 100 0.74 27.37 38.94
CA ALA A 100 1.92 27.65 39.75
C ALA A 100 2.05 29.15 40.08
N SER A 101 1.70 30.03 39.14
CA SER A 101 1.69 31.49 39.38
C SER A 101 0.64 31.91 40.41
N ARG A 102 -0.57 31.32 40.34
CA ARG A 102 -1.63 31.58 41.35
C ARG A 102 -1.21 31.12 42.74
N GLU A 103 -0.66 29.91 42.85
CA GLU A 103 -0.16 29.36 44.12
C GLU A 103 0.94 30.23 44.74
N ARG A 104 1.86 30.76 43.91
CA ARG A 104 2.89 31.70 44.37
C ARG A 104 2.30 32.98 44.97
N ILE A 105 1.35 33.59 44.26
CA ILE A 105 0.68 34.83 44.73
C ILE A 105 -0.06 34.56 46.04
N GLU A 106 -0.75 33.43 46.14
CA GLU A 106 -1.50 33.06 47.35
C GLU A 106 -0.57 32.88 48.55
N LEU A 107 0.55 32.16 48.38
CA LEU A 107 1.56 32.00 49.43
C LEU A 107 2.20 33.33 49.85
N GLU A 108 2.48 34.22 48.90
CA GLU A 108 3.01 35.56 49.17
C GLU A 108 2.01 36.37 50.01
N ASN A 109 0.73 36.37 49.63
CA ASN A 109 -0.33 37.04 50.39
C ASN A 109 -0.44 36.51 51.83
N ILE A 110 -0.43 35.19 52.01
CA ILE A 110 -0.45 34.56 53.33
C ILE A 110 0.76 35.00 54.17
N ASN A 111 1.94 35.06 53.56
CA ASN A 111 3.15 35.46 54.27
C ASN A 111 3.09 36.95 54.67
N MET A 112 2.66 37.84 53.77
CA MET A 112 2.46 39.26 54.06
C MET A 112 1.47 39.46 55.21
N GLU A 113 0.35 38.73 55.23
CA GLU A 113 -0.64 38.83 56.30
C GLU A 113 -0.04 38.38 57.66
N LYS A 114 0.74 37.30 57.67
CA LYS A 114 1.46 36.84 58.86
C LYS A 114 2.46 37.87 59.36
N GLU A 115 3.22 38.49 58.47
CA GLU A 115 4.16 39.56 58.83
C GLU A 115 3.45 40.80 59.39
N HIS A 116 2.36 41.23 58.75
CA HIS A 116 1.54 42.34 59.23
C HIS A 116 1.00 42.06 60.64
N LYS A 117 0.42 40.87 60.86
CA LYS A 117 -0.03 40.43 62.19
C LYS A 117 1.08 40.45 63.24
N ARG A 118 2.30 40.01 62.90
CA ARG A 118 3.46 40.09 63.80
C ARG A 118 3.83 41.53 64.15
N LYS A 119 3.85 42.43 63.16
CA LYS A 119 4.13 43.86 63.36
C LYS A 119 3.10 44.53 64.26
N CYS A 120 1.81 44.27 64.07
CA CYS A 120 0.75 44.79 64.94
C CYS A 120 0.96 44.37 66.40
N LYS A 121 1.19 43.07 66.65
CA LYS A 121 1.45 42.56 68.01
C LYS A 121 2.66 43.20 68.68
N LEU A 122 3.74 43.45 67.92
CA LEU A 122 4.93 44.13 68.44
C LEU A 122 4.66 45.60 68.80
N LEU A 123 3.81 46.28 68.04
CA LEU A 123 3.42 47.67 68.31
C LEU A 123 2.52 47.79 69.55
N GLU A 124 1.59 46.86 69.73
CA GLU A 124 0.75 46.77 70.93
C GLU A 124 1.62 46.52 72.18
N ALA A 125 2.51 45.53 72.15
CA ALA A 125 3.41 45.23 73.26
C ALA A 125 4.35 46.39 73.65
N LYS A 126 4.68 47.28 72.69
CA LYS A 126 5.49 48.48 72.96
C LYS A 126 4.69 49.63 73.58
N LYS A 127 3.37 49.68 73.38
CA LYS A 127 2.49 50.70 73.98
C LYS A 127 2.18 50.41 75.44
N ASP A 128 2.12 49.13 75.82
CA ASP A 128 1.80 48.71 77.20
C ASP A 128 3.02 48.76 78.16
N GLY A 129 4.21 49.06 77.65
CA GLY A 129 5.47 49.13 78.40
C GLY A 129 6.03 50.54 78.64
N GLN A 130 5.24 51.59 78.36
CA GLN A 130 5.53 53.01 78.66
C GLN A 130 4.57 53.52 79.72
#